data_AF-E8RLR5-F1
#
_entry.id   AF-E8RLR5-F1
#
_cell.length_a   1.000
_cell.length_b   1.000
_cell.length_c   1.000
_cell.angle_alpha   90.00
_cell.angle_beta   90.00
_cell.angle_gamma   90.00
#
_symmetry.space_group_name_H-M   'P 1'
#
loop_
_entity.id
_entity.type
_entity.pdbx_description
1 polymer ?
#
loop_
_entity_poly.entity_id
_entity_poly.type
_entity_poly.pdbx_seq_one_letter_code
_entity_poly.pdbx_strand_id
1 'polypeptide(L)' 'MNRNRIEGSWEQLKGHVQKAWGKLTNDDLNEIEGDRKLLAGKIQERYGVAQDEAELQIRRWNDDDDTVDSVIADRR' A
#
# COMPACT_ATOMS: atom_id res chain seq x y z
N MET A 1 -8.19 16.96 7.76
CA MET A 1 -8.73 15.74 8.43
C MET A 1 -9.45 14.92 7.37
N ASN A 2 -8.97 13.69 7.11
CA ASN A 2 -9.69 12.59 6.47
C ASN A 2 -8.85 11.34 6.75
N ARG A 3 -9.22 10.60 7.79
CA ARG A 3 -8.54 9.36 8.17
C ARG A 3 -9.11 8.23 7.31
N ASN A 4 -8.41 7.90 6.22
CA ASN A 4 -8.58 6.64 5.50
C ASN A 4 -7.93 5.53 6.34
N ARG A 5 -8.53 5.21 7.49
CA ARG A 5 -8.02 4.17 8.40
C ARG A 5 -8.66 2.85 8.03
N ILE A 6 -7.86 1.91 7.56
CA ILE A 6 -8.32 0.58 7.18
C ILE A 6 -8.26 -0.33 8.42
N GLU A 7 -8.97 0.03 9.50
CA GLU A 7 -8.77 -0.60 10.82
C GLU A 7 -9.25 -2.07 10.87
N GLY A 8 -10.22 -2.45 10.04
CA GLY A 8 -10.78 -3.82 10.01
C GLY A 8 -10.07 -4.79 9.07
N SER A 9 -9.37 -4.30 8.03
CA SER A 9 -8.72 -5.14 7.01
C SER A 9 -7.19 -5.00 7.00
N TRP A 10 -6.60 -4.14 7.84
CA TRP A 10 -5.15 -3.93 7.88
C TRP A 10 -4.38 -5.21 8.18
N GLU A 11 -4.88 -6.05 9.11
CA GLU A 11 -4.23 -7.31 9.45
C GLU A 11 -4.14 -8.30 8.27
N GLN A 12 -5.07 -8.23 7.32
CA GLN A 12 -5.02 -9.03 6.09
C GLN A 12 -4.17 -8.34 5.04
N LEU A 13 -4.32 -7.01 4.90
CA LEU A 13 -3.57 -6.20 3.95
C LEU A 13 -2.08 -6.15 4.27
N LYS A 14 -1.65 -6.23 5.54
CA LYS A 14 -0.22 -6.20 5.91
C LYS A 14 0.58 -7.27 5.17
N GLY A 15 0.01 -8.45 4.94
CA GLY A 15 0.66 -9.51 4.15
C GLY A 15 0.81 -9.15 2.68
N HIS A 16 -0.18 -8.44 2.10
CA HIS A 16 -0.13 -7.96 0.72
C HIS A 16 0.85 -6.80 0.57
N VAL A 17 0.85 -5.87 1.53
CA VAL A 17 1.82 -4.76 1.63
C VAL A 17 3.24 -5.32 1.78
N GLN A 18 3.46 -6.33 2.60
CA GLN A 18 4.77 -6.98 2.74
C GLN A 18 5.25 -7.62 1.42
N LYS A 19 4.33 -8.21 0.64
CA LYS A 19 4.65 -8.77 -0.67
C LYS A 19 4.99 -7.68 -1.69
N ALA A 20 4.22 -6.59 -1.71
CA ALA A 20 4.45 -5.46 -2.62
C ALA A 20 5.76 -4.72 -2.28
N TRP A 21 6.04 -4.54 -0.99
CA TRP A 21 7.21 -3.86 -0.48
C TRP A 21 8.03 -4.77 0.45
N GLY A 22 8.78 -5.70 -0.14
CA GLY A 22 9.60 -6.66 0.62
C GLY A 22 10.67 -6.06 1.55
N LYS A 23 11.02 -4.76 1.41
CA LYS A 23 11.89 -4.06 2.38
C LYS A 23 11.17 -3.59 3.64
N LEU A 24 9.84 -3.55 3.65
CA LEU A 24 9.07 -3.23 4.85
C LEU A 24 9.05 -4.45 5.78
N THR A 25 9.43 -4.24 7.03
CA THR A 25 9.39 -5.31 8.04
C THR A 25 8.01 -5.40 8.68
N ASN A 26 7.76 -6.50 9.38
CA ASN A 26 6.52 -6.65 10.16
C ASN A 26 6.36 -5.54 11.21
N ASP A 27 7.47 -5.02 11.73
CA ASP A 27 7.49 -3.90 12.67
C ASP A 27 7.02 -2.60 11.99
N ASP A 28 7.57 -2.28 10.81
CA ASP A 28 7.13 -1.12 10.00
C ASP A 28 5.63 -1.22 9.67
N LEU A 29 5.15 -2.43 9.32
CA LEU A 29 3.73 -2.67 9.00
C LEU A 29 2.82 -2.54 10.22
N ASN A 30 3.29 -2.90 11.40
CA ASN A 30 2.56 -2.69 12.65
C ASN A 30 2.48 -1.19 12.97
N GLU A 31 3.56 -0.43 12.80
CA GLU A 31 3.55 1.02 13.03
C GLU A 31 2.62 1.77 12.05
N ILE A 32 2.50 1.28 10.82
CA ILE A 32 1.63 1.91 9.82
C ILE A 32 0.15 1.84 10.25
N GLU A 33 -0.30 0.79 10.93
CA GLU A 33 -1.70 0.61 11.40
C GLU A 33 -2.79 0.96 10.34
N GLY A 34 -2.50 0.71 9.06
CA GLY A 34 -3.41 1.05 7.95
C GLY A 34 -3.50 2.53 7.61
N ASP A 35 -2.58 3.35 8.12
CA ASP A 35 -2.45 4.75 7.74
C ASP A 35 -1.60 4.90 6.47
N ARG A 36 -2.25 5.35 5.40
CA ARG A 36 -1.62 5.56 4.10
C ARG A 36 -0.41 6.51 4.15
N LYS A 37 -0.45 7.54 5.02
CA LYS A 37 0.65 8.51 5.11
C LYS A 37 1.86 7.88 5.78
N LEU A 38 1.65 7.08 6.81
CA LEU A 38 2.73 6.30 7.44
C LEU A 38 3.35 5.32 6.44
N LEU A 39 2.53 4.64 5.63
CA LEU A 39 3.03 3.77 4.56
C LEU A 39 3.92 4.54 3.57
N ALA A 40 3.49 5.73 3.12
CA ALA A 40 4.28 6.57 2.23
C ALA A 40 5.59 7.03 2.88
N GLY A 41 5.58 7.37 4.17
CA GLY A 41 6.78 7.73 4.93
C GLY A 41 7.79 6.58 4.98
N LYS A 42 7.33 5.38 5.37
CA LYS A 42 8.18 4.18 5.44
C LYS A 42 8.74 3.81 4.07
N ILE A 43 7.97 3.93 2.99
CA ILE A 43 8.48 3.68 1.63
C ILE A 43 9.58 4.68 1.27
N GLN A 44 9.40 5.98 1.57
CA GLN A 44 10.44 6.97 1.35
C GLN A 44 11.72 6.64 2.13
N GLU A 45 11.61 6.27 3.41
CA GLU A 45 12.76 5.95 4.26
C GLU A 45 13.48 4.67 3.81
N ARG A 46 12.74 3.62 3.43
CA ARG A 46 13.30 2.28 3.13
C ARG A 46 13.77 2.15 1.68
N TYR A 47 13.13 2.86 0.75
CA TYR A 47 13.47 2.82 -0.66
C TYR A 47 14.21 4.07 -1.14
N GLY A 48 14.28 5.14 -0.34
CA GLY A 48 14.97 6.38 -0.72
C GLY A 48 14.29 7.11 -1.87
N VAL A 49 12.96 6.97 -1.99
CA VAL A 49 12.16 7.58 -3.07
C VAL A 49 11.53 8.89 -2.63
N ALA A 50 11.13 9.74 -3.58
CA ALA A 50 10.37 10.95 -3.29
C ALA A 50 8.95 10.61 -2.79
N GLN A 51 8.33 11.55 -2.08
CA GLN A 51 6.96 11.41 -1.60
C GLN A 51 5.96 11.10 -2.73
N ASP A 52 6.05 11.80 -3.86
CA ASP A 52 5.20 11.56 -5.03
C ASP A 52 5.31 10.13 -5.55
N GLU A 53 6.54 9.60 -5.64
CA GLU A 53 6.80 8.23 -6.08
C GLU A 53 6.24 7.20 -5.08
N ALA A 54 6.38 7.45 -3.77
CA ALA A 54 5.80 6.60 -2.75
C ALA A 54 4.26 6.61 -2.83
N GLU A 55 3.64 7.79 -2.99
CA GLU A 55 2.20 7.90 -3.15
C GLU A 55 1.70 7.24 -4.43
N LEU A 56 2.45 7.33 -5.53
CA LEU A 56 2.14 6.67 -6.80
C LEU A 56 2.20 5.15 -6.67
N GLN A 57 3.22 4.60 -6.00
CA GLN A 57 3.30 3.17 -5.73
C GLN A 57 2.12 2.68 -4.90
N ILE A 58 1.72 3.44 -3.88
CA ILE A 58 0.55 3.10 -3.06
C ILE A 58 -0.74 3.19 -3.88
N ARG A 59 -0.88 4.16 -4.79
CA ARG A 59 -2.04 4.25 -5.70
C ARG A 59 -2.11 3.02 -6.59
N ARG A 60 -1.00 2.66 -7.24
CA ARG A 60 -0.93 1.48 -8.11
C ARG A 60 -1.26 0.21 -7.34
N TRP A 61 -0.72 0.04 -6.14
CA TRP A 61 -1.03 -1.12 -5.32
C TRP A 61 -2.51 -1.22 -4.91
N ASN A 62 -3.19 -0.11 -4.61
CA ASN A 62 -4.64 -0.14 -4.36
C ASN A 62 -5.45 -0.44 -5.63
N ASP A 63 -4.95 -0.03 -6.80
CA ASP A 63 -5.61 -0.25 -8.09
C ASP A 63 -5.42 -1.70 -8.57
N ASP A 64 -4.25 -2.30 -8.35
CA ASP A 64 -3.96 -3.71 -8.65
C ASP A 64 -4.84 -4.69 -7.82
N ASP A 65 -5.27 -4.32 -6.62
CA ASP A 65 -6.21 -5.12 -5.80
C ASP A 65 -7.66 -5.08 -6.37
N ASP A 66 -8.00 -4.02 -7.12
CA ASP A 66 -9.31 -3.82 -7.79
C ASP A 66 -9.30 -4.29 -9.27
N THR A 67 -8.12 -4.30 -9.92
CA THR A 67 -7.96 -4.50 -11.37
C THR A 67 -8.05 -5.96 -11.82
N VAL A 68 -8.15 -6.92 -10.90
CA VAL A 68 -8.45 -8.32 -11.27
C VAL A 68 -9.81 -8.47 -11.98
N ASP A 69 -10.69 -7.46 -11.92
CA ASP A 69 -11.99 -7.45 -12.62
C ASP A 69 -11.93 -6.75 -14.02
N SER A 70 -11.09 -5.73 -14.22
CA SER A 70 -11.07 -4.95 -15.48
C SER A 70 -10.25 -5.55 -16.62
N VAL A 71 -9.19 -6.34 -16.35
CA VAL A 71 -8.39 -6.98 -17.42
C VAL A 71 -9.18 -8.06 -18.17
N ILE A 72 -10.32 -8.52 -17.61
CA ILE A 72 -11.25 -9.44 -18.29
C ILE A 72 -12.25 -8.69 -19.19
N ALA A 73 -12.43 -7.37 -19.00
CA ALA A 73 -13.39 -6.57 -19.77
C ALA A 73 -12.87 -6.13 -21.15
N ASP A 74 -11.55 -6.03 -21.36
CA ASP A 74 -10.93 -5.70 -22.65
C ASP A 74 -10.52 -6.97 -23.43
N ARG A 75 -11.41 -7.96 -23.49
CA ARG A 75 -11.26 -9.12 -24.39
C ARG A 75 -12.57 -9.61 -24.97
N ARG A 76 -13.46 -8.69 -25.35
CA ARG A 76 -14.61 -9.02 -26.20
C ARG A 76 -14.90 -7.94 -27.23
#